data_AF-A0A937WIU8-F1
#
_entry.id   AF-A0A937WIU8-F1
#
_cell.length_a   1.000
_cell.length_b   1.000
_cell.length_c   1.000
_cell.angle_alpha   90.00
_cell.angle_beta   90.00
_cell.angle_gamma   90.00
#
_symmetry.space_group_name_H-M   'P 1'
#
loop_
_entity.id
_entity.type
_entity.pdbx_description
1 polymer ?
#
loop_
_entity_poly.entity_id
_entity_poly.type
_entity_poly.pdbx_seq_one_letter_code
_entity_poly.pdbx_strand_id
1 'polypeptide(L)'
;MKQYIKHTFLPLVLMLVISLGILATQNIVSKSGIANIHLWDTLSPFLDQVNVRDKTNWQLVPAGTGGVYSSKGDVVLENDYLTVIFCSKKGKVIVYSKSGEKRIELTPIQLKGKETNITSCNILQNADDKVTIEARFSAKEMAGNLPAIFSFSKEQIIEVKPVRSPKKITDSRSKDVNMKGINIFSPIEFAIVPNFISDDLIFNPKDYHSGETLYIPSENIFLGLLKGNDSMLVITWPKGKQEMRLILDNEEAGRLVESIDLENDGKSVFLAILDAPGIWHKEELKSSYLEKDVAIDWKRPFPAKWITQLYEDEVKTTYTFKEAEPKAEDFWRAGIGWYTYPVWFEEEKAVYHPGKKVPPKGESIIYFLERKGTPDSVSTPVDVMKRTLDSQTYESILDFEGRSHRSLTRPNFVVDTATCGVTDRLKPIFEAGEEVKKKEYIKGGIEDMLYFLAKERKRALEYQDFANEMIEFLTLMKREKPKSKPFLDKMKDITKEIIAAYEYEKENIKDLKYAEKLAKETEVLTQRKRPDNFAAFMKLKGEWTGMGGAVDELNRKLHTITRKLFQEAGYNCVGRQETVKIAEEIRRRAIKCLRRPVSYEIWANY
;
A
#
# COMPACT_ATOMS: atom_id res chain seq x y z
N MET A 1 37.96 6.38 47.90
CA MET A 1 39.24 5.71 48.24
C MET A 1 39.51 4.68 47.16
N LYS A 2 40.47 4.72 46.23
CA LYS A 2 41.65 5.54 45.85
C LYS A 2 41.66 5.45 44.30
N GLN A 3 41.70 6.45 43.42
CA GLN A 3 42.63 7.57 43.15
C GLN A 3 44.11 7.14 43.03
N TYR A 4 44.68 7.09 41.81
CA TYR A 4 45.72 8.02 41.31
C TYR A 4 46.29 7.67 39.89
N ILE A 5 46.26 8.68 39.01
CA ILE A 5 47.26 9.19 38.01
C ILE A 5 47.70 8.30 36.81
N LYS A 6 47.45 8.65 35.53
CA LYS A 6 47.88 9.77 34.61
C LYS A 6 49.35 9.71 34.14
N HIS A 7 49.56 9.57 32.82
CA HIS A 7 50.47 10.31 31.90
C HIS A 7 50.54 9.56 30.55
N THR A 8 49.86 9.98 29.48
CA THR A 8 50.31 10.89 28.38
C THR A 8 51.66 10.52 27.75
N PHE A 9 51.68 10.09 26.48
CA PHE A 9 52.54 10.63 25.41
C PHE A 9 52.16 10.05 24.03
N LEU A 10 51.97 10.97 23.07
CA LEU A 10 51.76 10.76 21.63
C LEU A 10 53.14 10.72 20.92
N PRO A 11 53.29 10.08 19.75
CA PRO A 11 53.30 10.84 18.49
C PRO A 11 52.53 10.11 17.37
N LEU A 12 51.63 10.78 16.65
CA LEU A 12 51.88 11.54 15.42
C LEU A 12 52.57 10.70 14.33
N VAL A 13 51.77 10.00 13.50
CA VAL A 13 52.20 9.54 12.17
C VAL A 13 51.26 10.13 11.14
N LEU A 14 51.87 10.96 10.30
CA LEU A 14 51.34 11.65 9.14
C LEU A 14 51.22 10.64 7.99
N MET A 15 50.02 10.39 7.46
CA MET A 15 49.84 9.72 6.16
C MET A 15 48.99 10.65 5.28
N LEU A 16 49.71 11.33 4.40
CA LEU A 16 49.20 12.17 3.33
C LEU A 16 48.81 11.25 2.17
N VAL A 17 47.51 11.05 1.94
CA VAL A 17 47.02 10.47 0.67
C VAL A 17 46.30 11.58 -0.08
N ILE A 18 46.96 12.06 -1.12
CA ILE A 18 46.41 12.96 -2.13
C ILE A 18 45.55 12.09 -3.07
N SER A 19 44.23 12.20 -2.95
CA SER A 19 43.30 11.78 -4.00
C SER A 19 42.57 13.00 -4.54
N LEU A 20 43.03 13.47 -5.71
CA LEU A 20 42.25 14.34 -6.59
C LEU A 20 41.03 13.52 -7.09
N GLY A 21 39.90 13.69 -6.41
CA GLY A 21 38.59 13.32 -6.92
C GLY A 21 37.82 14.58 -7.26
N ILE A 22 37.56 14.79 -8.54
CA ILE A 22 36.75 15.90 -9.06
C ILE A 22 35.33 15.76 -8.47
N LEU A 23 35.03 16.54 -7.43
CA LEU A 23 33.68 16.77 -6.96
C LEU A 23 32.99 17.69 -7.96
N ALA A 24 32.17 17.11 -8.82
CA ALA A 24 31.07 17.84 -9.44
C ALA A 24 30.05 18.16 -8.33
N THR A 25 30.29 19.24 -7.59
CA THR A 25 29.29 19.84 -6.72
C THR A 25 28.15 20.37 -7.60
N GLN A 26 27.10 19.56 -7.76
CA GLN A 26 25.81 20.11 -8.14
C GLN A 26 25.36 21.02 -7.00
N ASN A 27 25.30 22.31 -7.31
CA ASN A 27 24.73 23.35 -6.47
C ASN A 27 23.29 22.98 -6.09
N ILE A 28 23.11 22.33 -4.94
CA ILE A 28 21.83 22.35 -4.23
C ILE A 28 21.75 23.72 -3.54
N VAL A 29 21.43 24.74 -4.34
CA VAL A 29 20.89 25.97 -3.80
C VAL A 29 19.53 25.59 -3.24
N SER A 30 19.39 25.61 -1.92
CA SER A 30 18.10 25.68 -1.23
C SER A 30 17.40 26.98 -1.64
N LYS A 31 16.74 26.98 -2.80
CA LYS A 31 15.84 28.06 -3.19
C LYS A 31 14.58 27.92 -2.35
N SER A 32 14.47 28.75 -1.31
CA SER A 32 13.19 29.16 -0.74
C SER A 32 12.45 30.12 -1.71
N GLY A 33 12.53 29.87 -3.01
CA GLY A 33 11.76 30.58 -4.02
C GLY A 33 10.39 29.95 -4.04
N ILE A 34 9.36 30.73 -3.70
CA ILE A 34 7.98 30.33 -3.87
C ILE A 34 7.82 29.85 -5.31
N ALA A 35 7.49 28.57 -5.50
CA ALA A 35 7.29 27.98 -6.84
C ALA A 35 6.25 28.83 -7.59
N ASN A 36 6.62 29.40 -8.73
CA ASN A 36 5.70 30.24 -9.50
C ASN A 36 4.94 29.36 -10.49
N ILE A 37 3.62 29.53 -10.54
CA ILE A 37 2.81 28.96 -11.61
C ILE A 37 2.82 29.96 -12.76
N HIS A 38 3.21 29.51 -13.95
CA HIS A 38 3.18 30.30 -15.16
C HIS A 38 2.09 29.78 -16.08
N LEU A 39 1.29 30.70 -16.61
CA LEU A 39 0.25 30.41 -17.58
C LEU A 39 0.62 31.09 -18.91
N TRP A 40 0.65 30.32 -19.97
CA TRP A 40 1.06 30.75 -21.30
C TRP A 40 -0.06 30.53 -22.31
N ASP A 41 -0.17 31.43 -23.28
CA ASP A 41 -0.93 31.28 -24.52
C ASP A 41 0.07 31.09 -25.67
N THR A 42 -0.06 30.00 -26.42
CA THR A 42 0.86 29.70 -27.53
C THR A 42 0.59 30.54 -28.78
N LEU A 43 -0.41 31.43 -28.74
CA LEU A 43 -0.86 32.34 -29.80
C LEU A 43 -1.46 31.66 -31.04
N SER A 44 -1.05 30.42 -31.34
CA SER A 44 -1.61 29.53 -32.33
C SER A 44 -1.63 28.09 -31.80
N PRO A 45 -2.66 27.28 -32.11
CA PRO A 45 -2.69 25.87 -31.71
C PRO A 45 -1.52 25.07 -32.25
N PHE A 46 -1.06 24.06 -31.50
CA PHE A 46 -0.06 23.12 -32.00
C PHE A 46 -0.63 22.24 -33.10
N LEU A 47 0.13 22.08 -34.19
CA LEU A 47 -0.20 21.15 -35.28
C LEU A 47 0.35 19.74 -34.99
N ASP A 48 1.62 19.65 -34.58
CA ASP A 48 2.34 18.37 -34.46
C ASP A 48 2.93 18.12 -33.05
N GLN A 49 4.15 17.57 -32.97
CA GLN A 49 4.85 17.26 -31.73
C GLN A 49 5.26 18.55 -31.03
N VAL A 50 4.94 18.66 -29.74
CA VAL A 50 5.19 19.88 -28.96
C VAL A 50 6.57 19.80 -28.31
N ASN A 51 7.44 20.75 -28.65
CA ASN A 51 8.67 20.97 -27.88
C ASN A 51 8.39 21.96 -26.75
N VAL A 52 8.12 21.44 -25.55
CA VAL A 52 7.79 22.26 -24.37
C VAL A 52 8.90 23.19 -23.90
N ARG A 53 10.13 23.01 -24.41
CA ARG A 53 11.28 23.86 -24.09
C ARG A 53 11.37 25.10 -25.00
N ASP A 54 10.76 25.06 -26.19
CA ASP A 54 10.74 26.20 -27.10
C ASP A 54 9.51 27.07 -26.83
N LYS A 55 9.76 28.21 -26.20
CA LYS A 55 8.74 29.20 -25.81
C LYS A 55 8.79 30.46 -26.67
N THR A 56 9.48 30.43 -27.81
CA THR A 56 9.78 31.63 -28.62
C THR A 56 8.51 32.37 -29.07
N ASN A 57 7.39 31.66 -29.21
CA ASN A 57 6.10 32.23 -29.64
C ASN A 57 5.01 32.17 -28.57
N TRP A 58 5.37 31.95 -27.31
CA TRP A 58 4.41 31.86 -26.22
C TRP A 58 4.29 33.20 -25.51
N GLN A 59 3.06 33.64 -25.25
CA GLN A 59 2.77 34.84 -24.50
C GLN A 59 2.42 34.46 -23.06
N LEU A 60 3.11 35.06 -22.08
CA LEU A 60 2.73 34.92 -20.68
C LEU A 60 1.38 35.61 -20.44
N VAL A 61 0.43 34.89 -19.87
CA VAL A 61 -0.88 35.42 -19.48
C VAL A 61 -0.73 36.15 -18.13
N PRO A 62 -1.01 37.46 -18.06
CA PRO A 62 -0.83 38.22 -16.82
C PRO A 62 -1.68 37.67 -15.67
N ALA A 63 -1.15 37.68 -14.45
CA ALA A 63 -1.91 37.35 -13.24
C ALA A 63 -3.13 38.27 -13.08
N GLY A 64 -4.19 37.77 -12.45
CA GLY A 64 -5.43 38.53 -12.22
C GLY A 64 -6.38 38.62 -13.42
N THR A 65 -6.07 37.98 -14.54
CA THR A 65 -6.88 38.03 -15.78
C THR A 65 -8.04 37.00 -15.85
N GLY A 66 -8.37 36.38 -14.72
CA GLY A 66 -9.44 35.37 -14.63
C GLY A 66 -10.80 35.89 -15.14
N GLY A 67 -11.45 35.11 -16.00
CA GLY A 67 -12.76 35.41 -16.59
C GLY A 67 -12.75 36.44 -17.73
N VAL A 68 -11.62 37.09 -18.03
CA VAL A 68 -11.53 38.15 -19.04
C VAL A 68 -10.63 37.75 -20.22
N TYR A 69 -9.68 36.85 -20.01
CA TYR A 69 -8.75 36.41 -21.05
C TYR A 69 -9.31 35.25 -21.88
N SER A 70 -9.30 35.42 -23.21
CA SER A 70 -9.56 34.34 -24.18
C SER A 70 -8.25 33.99 -24.89
N SER A 71 -7.83 32.72 -24.81
CA SER A 71 -6.62 32.28 -25.50
C SER A 71 -6.80 32.29 -27.02
N LYS A 72 -5.73 32.60 -27.75
CA LYS A 72 -5.66 32.53 -29.21
C LYS A 72 -5.14 31.17 -29.69
N GLY A 73 -4.21 30.58 -28.93
CA GLY A 73 -3.66 29.26 -29.15
C GLY A 73 -4.06 28.25 -28.09
N ASP A 74 -3.18 27.28 -27.88
CA ASP A 74 -3.27 26.31 -26.79
C ASP A 74 -2.85 26.98 -25.48
N VAL A 75 -3.46 26.55 -24.38
CA VAL A 75 -3.12 27.03 -23.04
C VAL A 75 -2.06 26.09 -22.44
N VAL A 76 -0.96 26.65 -21.97
CA VAL A 76 0.11 25.90 -21.29
C VAL A 76 0.26 26.40 -19.87
N LEU A 77 0.21 25.49 -18.91
CA LEU A 77 0.54 25.74 -17.52
C LEU A 77 1.88 25.11 -17.18
N GLU A 78 2.71 25.81 -16.42
CA GLU A 78 4.01 25.32 -15.98
C GLU A 78 4.23 25.67 -14.52
N ASN A 79 4.75 24.72 -13.75
CA ASN A 79 5.25 24.96 -12.40
C ASN A 79 6.58 24.20 -12.20
N ASP A 80 7.08 24.13 -10.97
CA ASP A 80 8.35 23.49 -10.67
C ASP A 80 8.41 21.97 -10.90
N TYR A 81 7.27 21.32 -11.14
CA TYR A 81 7.15 19.87 -11.23
C TYR A 81 6.68 19.42 -12.62
N LEU A 82 5.79 20.18 -13.25
CA LEU A 82 5.06 19.75 -14.44
C LEU A 82 4.80 20.88 -15.43
N THR A 83 4.65 20.48 -16.69
CA THR A 83 4.11 21.32 -17.77
C THR A 83 2.85 20.65 -18.32
N VAL A 84 1.74 21.37 -18.36
CA VAL A 84 0.43 20.88 -18.77
C VAL A 84 -0.07 21.67 -19.95
N ILE A 85 -0.46 20.98 -21.02
CA ILE A 85 -0.88 21.60 -22.28
C ILE A 85 -2.31 21.20 -22.60
N PHE A 86 -3.17 22.19 -22.78
CA PHE A 86 -4.51 22.03 -23.30
C PHE A 86 -4.45 22.08 -24.83
N CYS A 87 -4.24 20.94 -25.47
CA CYS A 87 -4.06 20.86 -26.92
C CYS A 87 -5.42 20.86 -27.63
N SER A 88 -5.82 22.04 -28.12
CA SER A 88 -7.16 22.29 -28.63
C SER A 88 -7.52 21.45 -29.85
N LYS A 89 -6.59 21.28 -30.81
CA LYS A 89 -6.81 20.49 -32.04
C LYS A 89 -6.81 18.98 -31.82
N LYS A 90 -6.18 18.50 -30.75
CA LYS A 90 -6.13 17.07 -30.42
C LYS A 90 -7.21 16.67 -29.42
N GLY A 91 -7.87 17.63 -28.77
CA GLY A 91 -8.88 17.34 -27.76
C GLY A 91 -8.34 16.72 -26.48
N LYS A 92 -7.05 16.96 -26.16
CA LYS A 92 -6.36 16.32 -25.04
C LYS A 92 -5.71 17.34 -24.11
N VAL A 93 -5.64 16.99 -22.83
CA VAL A 93 -4.75 17.66 -21.87
C VAL A 93 -3.53 16.78 -21.67
N ILE A 94 -2.34 17.26 -22.02
CA ILE A 94 -1.10 16.49 -21.99
C ILE A 94 -0.23 16.99 -20.84
N VAL A 95 0.23 16.08 -20.00
CA VAL A 95 1.09 16.37 -18.84
C VAL A 95 2.50 15.86 -19.12
N TYR A 96 3.45 16.77 -18.99
CA TYR A 96 4.88 16.53 -19.12
C TYR A 96 5.53 16.66 -17.75
N SER A 97 6.53 15.82 -17.49
CA SER A 97 7.46 16.01 -16.38
C SER A 97 8.29 17.27 -16.60
N LYS A 98 8.96 17.75 -15.53
CA LYS A 98 9.94 18.82 -15.64
C LYS A 98 11.08 18.52 -16.64
N SER A 99 11.44 17.25 -16.82
CA SER A 99 12.45 16.86 -17.83
C SER A 99 11.96 17.06 -19.27
N GLY A 100 10.66 17.32 -19.47
CA GLY A 100 10.04 17.49 -20.78
C GLY A 100 9.56 16.17 -21.40
N GLU A 101 9.57 15.09 -20.62
CA GLU A 101 9.04 13.80 -21.06
C GLU A 101 7.52 13.78 -20.90
N LYS A 102 6.80 13.32 -21.92
CA LYS A 102 5.35 13.14 -21.85
C LYS A 102 5.04 12.00 -20.90
N ARG A 103 4.22 12.26 -19.88
CA ARG A 103 3.84 11.28 -18.87
C ARG A 103 2.41 10.83 -19.01
N ILE A 104 1.48 11.77 -19.21
CA ILE A 104 0.04 11.47 -19.19
C ILE A 104 -0.69 12.22 -20.31
N GLU A 105 -1.70 11.61 -20.90
CA GLU A 105 -2.73 12.30 -21.67
C GLU A 105 -4.11 12.08 -21.03
N LEU A 106 -4.89 13.15 -20.90
CA LEU A 106 -6.22 13.14 -20.31
C LEU A 106 -7.26 13.45 -21.37
N THR A 107 -8.31 12.62 -21.42
CA THR A 107 -9.51 12.87 -22.24
C THR A 107 -10.77 12.45 -21.47
N PRO A 108 -11.94 13.06 -21.72
CA PRO A 108 -13.19 12.54 -21.19
C PRO A 108 -13.45 11.11 -21.70
N ILE A 109 -13.86 10.18 -20.83
CA ILE A 109 -14.10 8.77 -21.21
C ILE A 109 -15.06 8.65 -22.39
N GLN A 110 -16.08 9.51 -22.47
CA GLN A 110 -17.10 9.44 -23.53
C GLN A 110 -16.56 9.79 -24.93
N LEU A 111 -15.34 10.30 -25.01
CA LEU A 111 -14.67 10.69 -26.23
C LEU A 111 -13.53 9.74 -26.62
N LYS A 112 -13.30 8.67 -25.85
CA LYS A 112 -12.27 7.67 -26.12
C LYS A 112 -12.41 7.10 -27.54
N GLY A 113 -11.29 7.03 -28.26
CA GLY A 113 -11.23 6.52 -29.63
C GLY A 113 -11.82 7.44 -30.71
N LYS A 114 -12.22 8.68 -30.37
CA LYS A 114 -12.81 9.63 -31.32
C LYS A 114 -11.84 10.76 -31.66
N GLU A 115 -12.03 11.36 -32.83
CA GLU A 115 -11.42 12.65 -33.16
C GLU A 115 -12.05 13.74 -32.30
N THR A 116 -11.24 14.38 -31.46
CA THR A 116 -11.70 15.29 -30.41
C THR A 116 -11.05 16.65 -30.54
N ASN A 117 -11.74 17.67 -30.04
CA ASN A 117 -11.21 19.02 -29.93
C ASN A 117 -11.53 19.59 -28.55
N ILE A 118 -10.70 20.52 -28.06
CA ILE A 118 -11.09 21.44 -26.98
C ILE A 118 -11.63 22.69 -27.65
N THR A 119 -12.93 22.92 -27.55
CA THR A 119 -13.63 24.03 -28.22
C THR A 119 -13.46 25.35 -27.47
N SER A 120 -13.20 25.29 -26.17
CA SER A 120 -12.81 26.46 -25.38
C SER A 120 -11.99 26.08 -24.14
N CYS A 121 -11.06 26.96 -23.79
CA CYS A 121 -10.28 26.93 -22.54
C CYS A 121 -10.47 28.28 -21.84
N ASN A 122 -11.40 28.33 -20.89
CA ASN A 122 -11.68 29.55 -20.14
C ASN A 122 -10.82 29.57 -18.87
N ILE A 123 -9.98 30.58 -18.73
CA ILE A 123 -9.18 30.79 -17.52
C ILE A 123 -10.12 31.36 -16.45
N LEU A 124 -10.52 30.55 -15.48
CA LEU A 124 -11.41 30.96 -14.39
C LEU A 124 -10.66 31.72 -13.31
N GLN A 125 -9.43 31.29 -13.01
CA GLN A 125 -8.56 31.90 -12.01
C GLN A 125 -7.11 31.84 -12.50
N ASN A 126 -6.39 32.96 -12.40
CA ASN A 126 -4.94 33.03 -12.61
C ASN A 126 -4.33 33.85 -11.46
N ALA A 127 -3.97 33.17 -10.38
CA ALA A 127 -3.33 33.75 -9.19
C ALA A 127 -1.97 33.10 -8.97
N ASP A 128 -1.11 33.75 -8.18
CA ASP A 128 0.28 33.33 -7.94
C ASP A 128 0.40 31.91 -7.38
N ASP A 129 -0.61 31.43 -6.65
CA ASP A 129 -0.63 30.13 -5.98
C ASP A 129 -1.63 29.14 -6.57
N LYS A 130 -2.50 29.59 -7.48
CA LYS A 130 -3.55 28.75 -8.05
C LYS A 130 -3.99 29.22 -9.44
N VAL A 131 -4.05 28.28 -10.36
CA VAL A 131 -4.66 28.46 -11.69
C VAL A 131 -5.82 27.49 -11.84
N THR A 132 -6.93 27.97 -12.38
CA THR A 132 -8.12 27.16 -12.65
C THR A 132 -8.59 27.41 -14.08
N ILE A 133 -8.74 26.33 -14.87
CA ILE A 133 -9.12 26.38 -16.28
C ILE A 133 -10.35 25.51 -16.49
N GLU A 134 -11.39 26.05 -17.11
CA GLU A 134 -12.50 25.26 -17.63
C GLU A 134 -12.24 24.92 -19.10
N ALA A 135 -12.09 23.64 -19.40
CA ALA A 135 -11.95 23.14 -20.76
C ALA A 135 -13.27 22.48 -21.22
N ARG A 136 -13.70 22.78 -22.44
CA ARG A 136 -14.85 22.15 -23.09
C ARG A 136 -14.39 21.24 -24.21
N PHE A 137 -14.64 19.94 -24.07
CA PHE A 137 -14.26 18.94 -25.07
C PHE A 137 -15.43 18.63 -26.00
N SER A 138 -15.17 18.42 -27.29
CA SER A 138 -16.16 18.02 -28.28
C SER A 138 -15.65 16.92 -29.21
N ALA A 139 -16.57 16.26 -29.90
CA ALA A 139 -16.29 15.34 -31.00
C ALA A 139 -17.35 15.52 -32.08
N LYS A 140 -17.01 15.27 -33.36
CA LYS A 140 -17.91 15.48 -34.52
C LYS A 140 -19.28 14.81 -34.37
N GLU A 141 -19.31 13.64 -33.73
CA GLU A 141 -20.51 12.81 -33.57
C GLU A 141 -21.31 13.09 -32.29
N MET A 142 -20.84 14.00 -31.42
CA MET A 142 -21.48 14.28 -30.13
C MET A 142 -22.26 15.58 -30.18
N ALA A 143 -23.54 15.54 -29.79
CA ALA A 143 -24.34 16.73 -29.60
C ALA A 143 -23.95 17.42 -28.28
N GLY A 144 -23.09 18.43 -28.35
CA GLY A 144 -22.68 19.26 -27.21
C GLY A 144 -21.23 19.08 -26.78
N ASN A 145 -20.82 19.86 -25.78
CA ASN A 145 -19.49 19.76 -25.20
C ASN A 145 -19.52 19.03 -23.85
N LEU A 146 -18.38 18.49 -23.44
CA LEU A 146 -18.12 17.95 -22.10
C LEU A 146 -17.24 18.94 -21.34
N PRO A 147 -17.79 19.76 -20.43
CA PRO A 147 -16.99 20.68 -19.62
C PRO A 147 -16.30 19.97 -18.44
N ALA A 148 -15.05 20.33 -18.19
CA ALA A 148 -14.29 19.95 -17.00
C ALA A 148 -13.45 21.13 -16.49
N ILE A 149 -13.36 21.27 -15.17
CA ILE A 149 -12.50 22.25 -14.52
C ILE A 149 -11.22 21.55 -14.09
N PHE A 150 -10.09 22.15 -14.44
CA PHE A 150 -8.76 21.75 -14.05
C PHE A 150 -8.21 22.77 -13.06
N SER A 151 -7.82 22.32 -11.87
CA SER A 151 -7.16 23.18 -10.87
C SER A 151 -5.71 22.76 -10.68
N PHE A 152 -4.82 23.75 -10.60
CA PHE A 152 -3.38 23.57 -10.40
C PHE A 152 -2.92 24.48 -9.28
N SER A 153 -2.00 23.97 -8.47
CA SER A 153 -1.33 24.74 -7.43
C SER A 153 0.18 24.76 -7.66
N LYS A 154 0.92 25.29 -6.69
CA LYS A 154 2.38 25.24 -6.64
C LYS A 154 2.94 23.82 -6.48
N GLU A 155 2.05 22.83 -6.29
CA GLU A 155 2.39 21.44 -6.05
C GLU A 155 2.26 20.61 -7.33
N GLN A 156 2.74 19.38 -7.30
CA GLN A 156 2.66 18.43 -8.42
C GLN A 156 1.28 17.77 -8.60
N ILE A 157 0.20 18.41 -8.12
CA ILE A 157 -1.17 17.86 -8.09
C ILE A 157 -2.05 18.59 -9.11
N ILE A 158 -2.76 17.80 -9.90
CA ILE A 158 -3.79 18.26 -10.85
C ILE A 158 -5.15 17.79 -10.34
N GLU A 159 -6.06 18.71 -10.06
CA GLU A 159 -7.47 18.38 -9.83
C GLU A 159 -8.23 18.42 -11.15
N VAL A 160 -9.00 17.37 -11.45
CA VAL A 160 -9.94 17.32 -12.57
C VAL A 160 -11.35 17.16 -12.02
N LYS A 161 -12.16 18.21 -12.16
CA LYS A 161 -13.53 18.27 -11.65
C LYS A 161 -14.54 18.29 -12.79
N PRO A 162 -15.47 17.32 -12.88
CA PRO A 162 -16.56 17.38 -13.84
C PRO A 162 -17.48 18.57 -13.54
N VAL A 163 -17.85 19.31 -14.58
CA VAL A 163 -18.86 20.37 -14.46
C VAL A 163 -20.23 19.73 -14.66
N ARG A 164 -21.14 19.98 -13.71
CA ARG A 164 -22.54 19.58 -13.86
C ARG A 164 -23.24 20.62 -14.72
N SER A 165 -23.75 20.19 -15.88
CA SER A 165 -24.68 20.99 -16.67
C SER A 165 -25.90 21.32 -15.80
N PRO A 166 -26.33 22.59 -15.73
CA PRO A 166 -27.56 22.95 -15.05
C PRO A 166 -28.72 22.15 -15.64
N LYS A 167 -29.52 21.50 -14.79
CA LYS A 167 -30.78 20.87 -15.22
C LYS A 167 -31.66 21.96 -15.82
N LYS A 168 -31.79 21.98 -17.15
CA LYS A 168 -32.76 22.74 -17.95
C LYS A 168 -33.35 23.98 -17.25
N ILE A 169 -32.69 25.13 -17.39
CA ILE A 169 -33.43 26.38 -17.56
C ILE A 169 -33.62 26.54 -19.06
N THR A 170 -34.81 26.94 -19.46
CA THR A 170 -35.50 26.85 -20.76
C THR A 170 -34.79 27.40 -22.01
N ASP A 171 -33.49 27.69 -21.95
CA ASP A 171 -32.77 28.25 -23.09
C ASP A 171 -32.13 27.13 -23.93
N SER A 172 -32.63 26.99 -25.15
CA SER A 172 -32.35 25.90 -26.11
C SER A 172 -30.94 25.92 -26.70
N ARG A 173 -30.02 26.73 -26.15
CA ARG A 173 -28.70 27.02 -26.74
C ARG A 173 -27.50 26.35 -26.07
N SER A 174 -27.58 25.91 -24.81
CA SER A 174 -26.49 25.15 -24.18
C SER A 174 -26.75 23.65 -24.22
N LYS A 175 -25.99 22.93 -25.06
CA LYS A 175 -26.04 21.46 -25.21
C LYS A 175 -25.00 20.73 -24.35
N ASP A 176 -24.40 21.37 -23.34
CA ASP A 176 -23.33 20.74 -22.56
C ASP A 176 -23.83 19.47 -21.85
N VAL A 177 -23.05 18.39 -21.95
CA VAL A 177 -23.34 17.07 -21.36
C VAL A 177 -22.39 16.83 -20.19
N ASN A 178 -22.89 16.21 -19.11
CA ASN A 178 -22.06 15.90 -17.94
C ASN A 178 -20.91 14.95 -18.31
N MET A 179 -19.68 15.32 -17.94
CA MET A 179 -18.54 14.41 -18.00
C MET A 179 -18.73 13.25 -17.00
N LYS A 180 -18.65 12.00 -17.48
CA LYS A 180 -18.84 10.79 -16.65
C LYS A 180 -17.56 10.31 -15.97
N GLY A 181 -16.41 10.70 -16.50
CA GLY A 181 -15.11 10.28 -16.00
C GLY A 181 -13.99 10.71 -16.92
N ILE A 182 -12.77 10.28 -16.58
CA ILE A 182 -11.56 10.60 -17.33
C ILE A 182 -10.86 9.32 -17.78
N ASN A 183 -10.39 9.33 -19.02
CA ASN A 183 -9.42 8.37 -19.54
C ASN A 183 -8.03 8.99 -19.36
N ILE A 184 -7.14 8.22 -18.77
CA ILE A 184 -5.77 8.61 -18.42
C ILE A 184 -4.83 7.70 -19.18
N PHE A 185 -4.25 8.18 -20.27
CA PHE A 185 -3.27 7.45 -21.06
C PHE A 185 -1.90 7.60 -20.41
N SER A 186 -1.23 6.49 -20.10
CA SER A 186 0.09 6.48 -19.47
C SER A 186 0.70 5.09 -19.60
N PRO A 187 1.99 4.94 -19.97
CA PRO A 187 2.64 3.64 -20.14
C PRO A 187 2.96 3.02 -18.77
N ILE A 188 2.00 2.31 -18.17
CA ILE A 188 2.13 1.75 -16.82
C ILE A 188 2.59 0.29 -16.91
N GLU A 189 3.72 -0.03 -16.29
CA GLU A 189 4.27 -1.39 -16.22
C GLU A 189 3.60 -2.20 -15.11
N PHE A 190 3.31 -1.57 -13.97
CA PHE A 190 2.56 -2.20 -12.87
C PHE A 190 1.48 -1.27 -12.33
N ALA A 191 0.28 -1.81 -12.19
CA ALA A 191 -0.84 -1.10 -11.57
C ALA A 191 -1.03 -1.60 -10.12
N ILE A 192 -1.11 -0.68 -9.17
CA ILE A 192 -1.14 -0.98 -7.73
C ILE A 192 -2.39 -0.39 -7.10
N VAL A 193 -3.12 -1.23 -6.35
CA VAL A 193 -4.17 -0.80 -5.42
C VAL A 193 -3.65 -1.00 -3.99
N PRO A 194 -3.21 0.09 -3.33
CA PRO A 194 -2.64 0.02 -1.99
C PRO A 194 -3.63 -0.45 -0.93
N ASN A 195 -3.11 -1.12 0.09
CA ASN A 195 -3.80 -1.41 1.33
C ASN A 195 -2.87 -1.27 2.54
N PHE A 196 -3.35 -0.60 3.59
CA PHE A 196 -2.55 -0.30 4.78
C PHE A 196 -2.80 -1.26 5.95
N ILE A 197 -3.71 -2.24 5.81
CA ILE A 197 -4.00 -3.27 6.82
C ILE A 197 -3.53 -4.65 6.36
N SER A 198 -3.81 -4.99 5.11
CA SER A 198 -3.42 -6.22 4.43
C SER A 198 -2.34 -5.90 3.39
N ASP A 199 -2.29 -6.65 2.30
CA ASP A 199 -1.32 -6.49 1.22
C ASP A 199 -1.84 -5.66 0.05
N ASP A 200 -0.94 -4.97 -0.64
CA ASP A 200 -1.28 -4.28 -1.88
C ASP A 200 -1.69 -5.29 -2.98
N LEU A 201 -2.59 -4.89 -3.88
CA LEU A 201 -2.79 -5.64 -5.13
C LEU A 201 -1.86 -5.08 -6.20
N ILE A 202 -1.00 -5.92 -6.76
CA ILE A 202 -0.08 -5.55 -7.84
C ILE A 202 -0.47 -6.32 -9.10
N PHE A 203 -0.99 -5.59 -10.08
CA PHE A 203 -1.40 -6.11 -11.37
C PHE A 203 -0.25 -5.96 -12.36
N ASN A 204 0.33 -7.10 -12.77
CA ASN A 204 1.23 -7.19 -13.91
C ASN A 204 0.38 -7.45 -15.17
N PRO A 205 0.36 -6.55 -16.17
CA PRO A 205 -0.41 -6.74 -17.41
C PRO A 205 -0.12 -8.07 -18.12
N LYS A 206 1.09 -8.61 -17.95
CA LYS A 206 1.53 -9.88 -18.56
C LYS A 206 0.78 -11.10 -18.02
N ASP A 207 0.20 -11.02 -16.82
CA ASP A 207 -0.55 -12.12 -16.22
C ASP A 207 -1.94 -12.32 -16.84
N TYR A 208 -2.37 -11.40 -17.72
CA TYR A 208 -3.75 -11.31 -18.21
C TYR A 208 -3.86 -11.44 -19.73
N HIS A 209 -3.55 -12.61 -20.29
CA HIS A 209 -3.53 -12.83 -21.75
C HIS A 209 -4.91 -12.68 -22.44
N SER A 210 -6.00 -13.04 -21.77
CA SER A 210 -7.34 -13.05 -22.34
C SER A 210 -8.14 -11.82 -21.87
N GLY A 211 -7.90 -10.67 -22.48
CA GLY A 211 -8.67 -9.45 -22.21
C GLY A 211 -7.90 -8.17 -22.51
N GLU A 212 -8.61 -7.17 -23.01
CA GLU A 212 -8.10 -5.80 -23.21
C GLU A 212 -8.43 -4.90 -22.02
N THR A 213 -9.26 -5.37 -21.07
CA THR A 213 -9.76 -4.56 -19.96
C THR A 213 -9.79 -5.37 -18.67
N LEU A 214 -9.22 -4.80 -17.61
CA LEU A 214 -9.27 -5.33 -16.25
C LEU A 214 -10.13 -4.43 -15.37
N TYR A 215 -11.15 -5.01 -14.76
CA TYR A 215 -12.01 -4.34 -13.78
C TYR A 215 -11.45 -4.51 -12.37
N ILE A 216 -10.93 -3.45 -11.76
CA ILE A 216 -10.24 -3.54 -10.46
C ILE A 216 -11.04 -2.89 -9.33
N PRO A 217 -10.83 -3.31 -8.07
CA PRO A 217 -11.44 -2.66 -6.91
C PRO A 217 -11.06 -1.17 -6.81
N SER A 218 -12.03 -0.31 -6.49
CA SER A 218 -11.84 1.14 -6.35
C SER A 218 -11.68 1.53 -4.88
N GLU A 219 -10.44 1.70 -4.41
CA GLU A 219 -10.11 1.97 -2.98
C GLU A 219 -9.61 3.41 -2.73
N ASN A 220 -10.09 4.39 -3.51
CA ASN A 220 -9.80 5.83 -3.35
C ASN A 220 -8.34 6.28 -3.58
N ILE A 221 -7.42 5.34 -3.75
CA ILE A 221 -6.03 5.55 -4.14
C ILE A 221 -5.60 4.48 -5.15
N PHE A 222 -4.79 4.88 -6.12
CA PHE A 222 -4.19 4.00 -7.12
C PHE A 222 -2.78 4.48 -7.45
N LEU A 223 -1.87 3.55 -7.74
CA LEU A 223 -0.57 3.88 -8.35
C LEU A 223 -0.35 3.17 -9.67
N GLY A 224 0.21 3.90 -10.63
CA GLY A 224 0.84 3.34 -11.82
C GLY A 224 2.35 3.49 -11.73
N LEU A 225 3.09 2.38 -11.72
CA LEU A 225 4.54 2.39 -11.89
C LEU A 225 4.83 2.54 -13.39
N LEU A 226 5.35 3.68 -13.81
CA LEU A 226 5.50 4.00 -15.23
C LEU A 226 6.76 3.38 -15.79
N LYS A 227 6.67 2.88 -17.04
CA LYS A 227 7.79 2.29 -17.78
C LYS A 227 9.04 3.17 -17.68
N GLY A 228 10.18 2.54 -17.36
CA GLY A 228 11.47 3.20 -17.26
C GLY A 228 11.91 3.53 -15.83
N ASN A 229 11.18 3.08 -14.80
CA ASN A 229 11.60 3.11 -13.38
C ASN A 229 11.71 4.50 -12.72
N ASP A 230 11.53 5.58 -13.49
CA ASP A 230 11.83 6.94 -13.04
C ASP A 230 10.60 7.78 -12.64
N SER A 231 9.40 7.19 -12.77
CA SER A 231 8.15 7.89 -12.52
C SER A 231 7.06 6.99 -11.92
N MET A 232 6.29 7.57 -11.02
CA MET A 232 5.07 6.99 -10.45
C MET A 232 3.88 7.93 -10.65
N LEU A 233 2.79 7.40 -11.18
CA LEU A 233 1.50 8.07 -11.22
C LEU A 233 0.72 7.76 -9.95
N VAL A 234 0.30 8.78 -9.20
CA VAL A 234 -0.61 8.65 -8.05
C VAL A 234 -1.96 9.23 -8.44
N ILE A 235 -3.03 8.46 -8.25
CA ILE A 235 -4.40 8.92 -8.48
C ILE A 235 -5.18 8.77 -7.18
N THR A 236 -5.88 9.82 -6.77
CA THR A 236 -6.76 9.80 -5.59
C THR A 236 -8.12 10.42 -5.91
N TRP A 237 -9.15 9.96 -5.23
CA TRP A 237 -10.51 10.49 -5.40
C TRP A 237 -11.31 10.34 -4.10
N PRO A 238 -12.25 11.25 -3.82
CA PRO A 238 -13.07 11.18 -2.61
C PRO A 238 -14.03 9.99 -2.69
N LYS A 239 -14.51 9.54 -1.53
CA LYS A 239 -15.48 8.44 -1.42
C LYS A 239 -16.73 8.69 -2.28
N GLY A 240 -17.15 7.65 -3.01
CA GLY A 240 -18.29 7.71 -3.92
C GLY A 240 -18.51 6.36 -4.63
N LYS A 241 -19.16 6.39 -5.78
CA LYS A 241 -19.42 5.20 -6.63
C LYS A 241 -18.48 5.11 -7.82
N GLN A 242 -17.28 5.68 -7.72
CA GLN A 242 -16.29 5.64 -8.78
C GLN A 242 -15.91 4.20 -9.11
N GLU A 243 -15.71 3.94 -10.39
CA GLU A 243 -15.27 2.65 -10.92
C GLU A 243 -14.02 2.86 -11.75
N MET A 244 -13.07 1.94 -11.61
CA MET A 244 -11.78 2.00 -12.30
C MET A 244 -11.60 0.77 -13.18
N ARG A 245 -11.09 1.00 -14.38
CA ARG A 245 -10.71 -0.05 -15.33
C ARG A 245 -9.31 0.23 -15.86
N LEU A 246 -8.51 -0.82 -15.97
CA LEU A 246 -7.22 -0.80 -16.64
C LEU A 246 -7.42 -1.29 -18.07
N ILE A 247 -6.87 -0.59 -19.03
CA ILE A 247 -6.96 -0.92 -20.46
C ILE A 247 -5.56 -1.35 -20.87
N LEU A 248 -5.44 -2.62 -21.27
CA LEU A 248 -4.17 -3.22 -21.64
C LEU A 248 -3.89 -2.94 -23.11
N ASP A 249 -2.62 -2.72 -23.46
CA ASP A 249 -2.24 -2.71 -24.86
C ASP A 249 -2.37 -4.11 -25.49
N ASN A 250 -2.25 -4.17 -26.82
CA ASN A 250 -2.34 -5.40 -27.59
C ASN A 250 -0.96 -6.05 -27.85
N GLU A 251 0.11 -5.57 -27.20
CA GLU A 251 1.45 -6.10 -27.39
C GLU A 251 1.68 -7.31 -26.47
N GLU A 252 1.85 -8.52 -27.04
CA GLU A 252 2.11 -9.71 -26.22
C GLU A 252 3.46 -9.63 -25.50
N ALA A 253 4.49 -9.09 -26.16
CA ALA A 253 5.82 -8.93 -25.60
C ALA A 253 5.97 -7.57 -24.93
N GLY A 254 6.02 -7.55 -23.59
CA GLY A 254 6.21 -6.30 -22.85
C GLY A 254 4.93 -5.52 -22.59
N ARG A 255 3.77 -6.20 -22.65
CA ARG A 255 2.44 -5.69 -22.38
C ARG A 255 2.39 -4.68 -21.22
N LEU A 256 1.75 -3.53 -21.44
CA LEU A 256 1.53 -2.49 -20.45
C LEU A 256 0.04 -2.28 -20.20
N VAL A 257 -0.29 -1.57 -19.11
CA VAL A 257 -1.54 -0.83 -19.06
C VAL A 257 -1.34 0.44 -19.88
N GLU A 258 -2.07 0.55 -20.98
CA GLU A 258 -2.03 1.68 -21.91
C GLU A 258 -2.79 2.88 -21.33
N SER A 259 -3.94 2.62 -20.71
CA SER A 259 -4.76 3.67 -20.11
C SER A 259 -5.61 3.20 -18.94
N ILE A 260 -6.07 4.16 -18.15
CA ILE A 260 -7.00 3.97 -17.04
C ILE A 260 -8.30 4.69 -17.38
N ASP A 261 -9.43 3.98 -17.31
CA ASP A 261 -10.75 4.60 -17.33
C ASP A 261 -11.24 4.74 -15.88
N LEU A 262 -11.38 5.97 -15.40
CA LEU A 262 -11.93 6.28 -14.08
C LEU A 262 -13.26 7.04 -14.19
N GLU A 263 -14.35 6.34 -13.88
CA GLU A 263 -15.66 6.96 -13.72
C GLU A 263 -15.68 7.77 -12.43
N ASN A 264 -16.07 9.04 -12.51
CA ASN A 264 -15.82 9.98 -11.43
C ASN A 264 -17.01 10.20 -10.48
N ASP A 265 -18.18 9.65 -10.79
CA ASP A 265 -19.43 9.84 -10.02
C ASP A 265 -19.76 11.34 -9.76
N GLY A 266 -19.37 12.21 -10.70
CA GLY A 266 -19.52 13.66 -10.55
C GLY A 266 -18.65 14.29 -9.46
N LYS A 267 -17.61 13.59 -9.00
CA LYS A 267 -16.60 14.05 -8.03
C LYS A 267 -15.30 14.43 -8.74
N SER A 268 -14.44 15.18 -8.03
CA SER A 268 -13.08 15.46 -8.49
C SER A 268 -12.22 14.20 -8.49
N VAL A 269 -11.28 14.14 -9.42
CA VAL A 269 -10.16 13.19 -9.45
C VAL A 269 -8.88 13.99 -9.33
N PHE A 270 -7.93 13.52 -8.53
CA PHE A 270 -6.64 14.16 -8.36
C PHE A 270 -5.53 13.27 -8.89
N LEU A 271 -4.59 13.85 -9.63
CA LEU A 271 -3.45 13.15 -10.22
C LEU A 271 -2.16 13.83 -9.77
N ALA A 272 -1.14 13.04 -9.48
CA ALA A 272 0.22 13.52 -9.27
C ALA A 272 1.22 12.60 -9.98
N ILE A 273 2.27 13.19 -10.53
CA ILE A 273 3.42 12.46 -11.08
C ILE A 273 4.57 12.67 -10.10
N LEU A 274 5.08 11.59 -9.53
CA LEU A 274 6.28 11.60 -8.69
C LEU A 274 7.46 11.14 -9.56
N ASP A 275 8.45 12.00 -9.74
CA ASP A 275 9.63 11.71 -10.57
C ASP A 275 10.89 11.65 -9.70
N ALA A 276 11.65 10.56 -9.84
CA ALA A 276 13.04 10.47 -9.41
C ALA A 276 13.70 9.29 -10.14
N PRO A 277 14.99 9.37 -10.51
CA PRO A 277 15.67 8.23 -11.12
C PRO A 277 15.58 6.98 -10.24
N GLY A 278 15.09 5.86 -10.79
CA GLY A 278 14.90 4.62 -10.05
C GLY A 278 13.93 4.71 -8.88
N ILE A 279 12.92 5.58 -8.94
CA ILE A 279 11.88 5.76 -7.90
C ILE A 279 11.08 4.48 -7.61
N TRP A 280 11.11 3.51 -8.51
CA TRP A 280 10.66 2.14 -8.28
C TRP A 280 11.59 1.15 -8.99
N HIS A 281 11.56 -0.12 -8.60
CA HIS A 281 12.39 -1.17 -9.21
C HIS A 281 11.64 -2.49 -9.31
N LYS A 282 12.04 -3.32 -10.29
CA LYS A 282 11.60 -4.70 -10.42
C LYS A 282 12.81 -5.61 -10.35
N GLU A 283 12.78 -6.53 -9.41
CA GLU A 283 13.81 -7.53 -9.20
C GLU A 283 13.29 -8.93 -9.55
N GLU A 284 13.97 -9.65 -10.44
CA GLU A 284 13.69 -11.06 -10.71
C GLU A 284 14.34 -11.93 -9.63
N LEU A 285 13.51 -12.63 -8.84
CA LEU A 285 14.00 -13.47 -7.75
C LEU A 285 14.49 -14.80 -8.30
N LYS A 286 15.81 -14.98 -8.31
CA LYS A 286 16.47 -16.19 -8.84
C LYS A 286 16.57 -17.25 -7.76
N SER A 287 16.50 -18.53 -8.17
CA SER A 287 16.75 -19.67 -7.27
C SER A 287 18.11 -19.60 -6.58
N SER A 288 19.09 -18.92 -7.20
CA SER A 288 20.42 -18.68 -6.64
C SER A 288 20.43 -17.77 -5.41
N TYR A 289 19.34 -17.04 -5.12
CA TYR A 289 19.22 -16.17 -3.93
C TYR A 289 18.90 -16.97 -2.66
N LEU A 290 18.47 -18.23 -2.80
CA LEU A 290 18.03 -19.06 -1.68
C LEU A 290 19.11 -19.17 -0.60
N GLU A 291 18.77 -18.74 0.62
CA GLU A 291 19.63 -18.78 1.82
C GLU A 291 20.95 -17.98 1.64
N LYS A 292 20.90 -16.88 0.88
CA LYS A 292 22.05 -15.99 0.64
C LYS A 292 21.65 -14.53 0.69
N ASP A 293 22.58 -13.71 1.18
CA ASP A 293 22.49 -12.27 1.08
C ASP A 293 22.86 -11.84 -0.34
N VAL A 294 21.93 -11.21 -1.03
CA VAL A 294 22.12 -10.71 -2.38
C VAL A 294 21.82 -9.23 -2.41
N ALA A 295 22.89 -8.42 -2.48
CA ALA A 295 22.78 -7.01 -2.83
C ALA A 295 22.46 -6.88 -4.32
N ILE A 296 21.34 -6.27 -4.64
CA ILE A 296 20.90 -6.08 -6.04
C ILE A 296 21.52 -4.80 -6.63
N ASP A 297 21.56 -4.71 -7.95
CA ASP A 297 22.08 -3.53 -8.66
C ASP A 297 21.04 -2.41 -8.76
N TRP A 298 20.45 -2.06 -7.62
CA TRP A 298 19.56 -0.92 -7.46
C TRP A 298 19.84 -0.22 -6.14
N LYS A 299 19.75 1.12 -6.15
CA LYS A 299 19.88 1.96 -4.98
C LYS A 299 18.63 2.78 -4.80
N ARG A 300 18.17 2.90 -3.56
CA ARG A 300 17.05 3.81 -3.26
C ARG A 300 17.46 5.26 -3.56
N PRO A 301 16.62 6.05 -4.23
CA PRO A 301 16.96 7.44 -4.56
C PRO A 301 16.91 8.39 -3.37
N PHE A 302 16.14 8.04 -2.33
CA PHE A 302 16.00 8.81 -1.10
C PHE A 302 15.48 7.92 0.04
N PRO A 303 15.65 8.32 1.30
CA PRO A 303 15.02 7.64 2.43
C PRO A 303 13.49 7.75 2.37
N ALA A 304 12.81 6.61 2.47
CA ALA A 304 11.36 6.50 2.56
C ALA A 304 10.99 5.15 3.19
N LYS A 305 9.71 4.92 3.47
CA LYS A 305 9.24 3.58 3.84
C LYS A 305 9.12 2.75 2.55
N TRP A 306 10.26 2.23 2.10
CA TRP A 306 10.34 1.33 0.96
C TRP A 306 9.78 -0.03 1.32
N ILE A 307 8.99 -0.59 0.41
CA ILE A 307 8.30 -1.85 0.56
C ILE A 307 8.48 -2.73 -0.67
N THR A 308 8.25 -4.02 -0.51
CA THR A 308 8.11 -4.98 -1.60
C THR A 308 7.13 -6.10 -1.25
N GLN A 309 6.74 -6.93 -2.21
CA GLN A 309 5.96 -8.14 -1.99
C GLN A 309 6.77 -9.40 -2.29
N LEU A 310 6.75 -10.35 -1.35
CA LEU A 310 7.38 -11.67 -1.46
C LEU A 310 6.36 -12.76 -1.10
N TYR A 311 6.58 -14.00 -1.54
CA TYR A 311 5.72 -15.10 -1.14
C TYR A 311 6.08 -15.58 0.29
N GLU A 312 5.13 -15.53 1.22
CA GLU A 312 5.20 -16.14 2.55
C GLU A 312 3.90 -16.94 2.75
N ASP A 313 4.02 -18.22 3.10
CA ASP A 313 2.87 -19.10 3.37
C ASP A 313 1.79 -19.04 2.27
N GLU A 314 2.22 -19.24 1.03
CA GLU A 314 1.39 -19.28 -0.19
C GLU A 314 0.70 -17.96 -0.60
N VAL A 315 0.83 -16.88 0.19
CA VAL A 315 0.28 -15.56 -0.14
C VAL A 315 1.38 -14.55 -0.46
N LYS A 316 1.07 -13.55 -1.29
CA LYS A 316 1.96 -12.41 -1.49
C LYS A 316 1.93 -11.55 -0.23
N THR A 317 3.09 -11.24 0.30
CA THR A 317 3.26 -10.58 1.60
C THR A 317 4.08 -9.33 1.45
N THR A 318 3.54 -8.22 1.94
CA THR A 318 4.20 -6.92 1.91
C THR A 318 5.24 -6.82 3.03
N TYR A 319 6.51 -6.64 2.66
CA TYR A 319 7.64 -6.43 3.56
C TYR A 319 8.13 -4.98 3.45
N THR A 320 8.47 -4.39 4.59
CA THR A 320 9.16 -3.09 4.65
C THR A 320 10.65 -3.33 4.75
N PHE A 321 11.45 -2.69 3.89
CA PHE A 321 12.90 -2.79 4.00
C PHE A 321 13.36 -2.26 5.37
N LYS A 322 14.11 -3.08 6.12
CA LYS A 322 14.80 -2.62 7.34
C LYS A 322 15.97 -1.71 6.97
N GLU A 323 16.36 -0.79 7.85
CA GLU A 323 17.46 0.15 7.60
C GLU A 323 18.86 -0.46 7.79
N ALA A 324 18.92 -1.68 8.30
CA ALA A 324 20.16 -2.39 8.56
C ALA A 324 19.89 -3.90 8.50
N GLU A 325 20.96 -4.67 8.36
CA GLU A 325 20.93 -6.12 8.42
C GLU A 325 20.23 -6.59 9.72
N PRO A 326 19.17 -7.40 9.62
CA PRO A 326 18.56 -8.04 10.78
C PRO A 326 19.56 -9.07 11.34
N LYS A 327 19.62 -9.28 12.66
CA LYS A 327 20.42 -10.40 13.17
C LYS A 327 19.79 -11.71 12.70
N ALA A 328 20.63 -12.71 12.46
CA ALA A 328 20.15 -14.06 12.17
C ALA A 328 19.18 -14.50 13.28
N GLU A 329 18.03 -15.05 12.90
CA GLU A 329 16.96 -15.44 13.83
C GLU A 329 16.37 -14.27 14.64
N ASP A 330 16.37 -13.03 14.13
CA ASP A 330 15.62 -11.92 14.77
C ASP A 330 14.11 -12.00 14.54
N PHE A 331 13.66 -12.86 13.62
CA PHE A 331 12.27 -12.91 13.20
C PHE A 331 11.63 -14.27 13.44
N TRP A 332 10.51 -14.28 14.16
CA TRP A 332 9.76 -15.49 14.47
C TRP A 332 8.29 -15.37 14.09
N ARG A 333 7.74 -16.43 13.50
CA ARG A 333 6.31 -16.58 13.24
C ARG A 333 5.86 -17.95 13.72
N ALA A 334 4.69 -18.02 14.36
CA ALA A 334 4.10 -19.29 14.79
C ALA A 334 4.09 -20.30 13.64
N GLY A 335 4.45 -21.56 13.87
CA GLY A 335 4.55 -22.66 12.88
C GLY A 335 5.47 -22.48 11.65
N ILE A 336 5.89 -21.26 11.32
CA ILE A 336 6.96 -20.99 10.35
C ILE A 336 8.31 -21.16 11.03
N GLY A 337 8.44 -20.68 12.28
CA GLY A 337 9.65 -20.70 13.09
C GLY A 337 10.48 -19.43 12.95
N TRP A 338 11.71 -19.50 13.44
CA TRP A 338 12.71 -18.44 13.28
C TRP A 338 13.24 -18.42 11.85
N TYR A 339 13.41 -17.22 11.29
CA TYR A 339 14.06 -17.02 9.99
C TYR A 339 14.68 -15.62 9.90
N THR A 340 15.58 -15.41 8.94
CA THR A 340 16.18 -14.09 8.66
C THR A 340 15.18 -13.21 7.92
N TYR A 341 14.97 -11.97 8.38
CA TYR A 341 14.07 -11.05 7.69
C TYR A 341 14.53 -10.83 6.23
N PRO A 342 13.63 -10.91 5.23
CA PRO A 342 14.06 -11.20 3.87
C PRO A 342 14.60 -9.99 3.11
N VAL A 343 14.40 -8.76 3.60
CA VAL A 343 14.79 -7.53 2.89
C VAL A 343 15.26 -6.41 3.83
N TRP A 344 16.40 -5.80 3.50
CA TRP A 344 16.93 -4.63 4.20
C TRP A 344 17.79 -3.77 3.28
N PHE A 345 18.22 -2.63 3.78
CA PHE A 345 19.21 -1.78 3.15
C PHE A 345 20.59 -1.96 3.78
N GLU A 346 21.60 -2.11 2.93
CA GLU A 346 23.00 -1.87 3.28
C GLU A 346 23.39 -0.52 2.64
N GLU A 347 23.49 0.51 3.48
CA GLU A 347 23.52 1.91 3.04
C GLU A 347 22.28 2.25 2.19
N GLU A 348 22.47 2.42 0.87
CA GLU A 348 21.42 2.72 -0.10
C GLU A 348 21.07 1.52 -0.99
N LYS A 349 21.81 0.41 -0.89
CA LYS A 349 21.59 -0.79 -1.70
C LYS A 349 20.55 -1.70 -1.05
N ALA A 350 19.61 -2.18 -1.84
CA ALA A 350 18.68 -3.20 -1.40
C ALA A 350 19.37 -4.57 -1.33
N VAL A 351 19.18 -5.27 -0.20
CA VAL A 351 19.69 -6.63 0.03
C VAL A 351 18.51 -7.57 0.26
N TYR A 352 18.56 -8.73 -0.38
CA TYR A 352 17.60 -9.81 -0.24
C TYR A 352 18.23 -11.01 0.45
N HIS A 353 17.47 -11.65 1.35
CA HIS A 353 17.76 -12.97 1.91
C HIS A 353 16.50 -13.85 1.87
N PRO A 354 16.12 -14.36 0.69
CA PRO A 354 15.00 -15.27 0.61
C PRO A 354 15.42 -16.65 1.15
N GLY A 355 14.76 -17.10 2.20
CA GLY A 355 14.98 -18.42 2.79
C GLY A 355 13.94 -19.45 2.33
N LYS A 356 13.97 -20.66 2.88
CA LYS A 356 12.95 -21.69 2.62
C LYS A 356 11.52 -21.25 2.99
N LYS A 357 11.39 -20.33 3.95
CA LYS A 357 10.11 -19.82 4.46
C LYS A 357 9.56 -18.67 3.61
N VAL A 358 10.45 -17.90 2.98
CA VAL A 358 10.15 -16.81 2.06
C VAL A 358 10.95 -17.07 0.78
N PRO A 359 10.53 -18.03 -0.06
CA PRO A 359 11.34 -18.50 -1.19
C PRO A 359 11.50 -17.43 -2.27
N PRO A 360 12.60 -17.45 -3.05
CA PRO A 360 12.79 -16.55 -4.18
C PRO A 360 11.87 -16.97 -5.33
N LYS A 361 10.62 -16.52 -5.31
CA LYS A 361 9.59 -16.90 -6.28
C LYS A 361 9.08 -15.68 -7.04
N GLY A 362 9.24 -15.70 -8.36
CA GLY A 362 8.68 -14.71 -9.27
C GLY A 362 9.45 -13.39 -9.23
N GLU A 363 8.71 -12.29 -9.28
CA GLU A 363 9.26 -10.93 -9.29
C GLU A 363 8.94 -10.21 -7.97
N SER A 364 9.88 -9.38 -7.53
CA SER A 364 9.74 -8.48 -6.39
C SER A 364 9.70 -7.04 -6.91
N ILE A 365 8.64 -6.31 -6.58
CA ILE A 365 8.49 -4.91 -6.97
C ILE A 365 8.83 -4.03 -5.77
N ILE A 366 9.79 -3.13 -5.91
CA ILE A 366 10.25 -2.20 -4.87
C ILE A 366 9.66 -0.81 -5.16
N TYR A 367 8.94 -0.25 -4.19
CA TYR A 367 8.32 1.08 -4.27
C TYR A 367 8.07 1.62 -2.87
N PHE A 368 7.48 2.80 -2.74
CA PHE A 368 7.19 3.42 -1.46
C PHE A 368 5.81 4.08 -1.46
N LEU A 369 5.22 4.19 -0.27
CA LEU A 369 3.91 4.85 -0.06
C LEU A 369 4.00 5.94 1.01
N GLU A 370 4.78 5.69 2.06
CA GLU A 370 4.85 6.50 3.28
C GLU A 370 6.23 7.16 3.43
N ARG A 371 6.26 8.31 4.11
CA ARG A 371 7.49 8.98 4.51
C ARG A 371 8.22 8.15 5.58
N LYS A 372 9.56 8.14 5.52
CA LYS A 372 10.45 7.69 6.60
C LYS A 372 11.82 8.32 6.40
N GLY A 373 12.10 9.39 7.14
CA GLY A 373 13.29 10.23 6.89
C GLY A 373 13.26 10.97 5.54
N THR A 374 12.12 11.00 4.85
CA THR A 374 11.97 11.53 3.49
C THR A 374 12.10 13.05 3.46
N PRO A 375 12.94 13.63 2.58
CA PRO A 375 13.09 15.08 2.46
C PRO A 375 11.76 15.81 2.19
N ASP A 376 11.63 17.05 2.65
CA ASP A 376 10.43 17.86 2.43
C ASP A 376 10.15 18.14 0.95
N SER A 377 11.20 18.16 0.13
CA SER A 377 11.13 18.34 -1.32
C SER A 377 10.57 17.12 -2.07
N VAL A 378 10.41 15.98 -1.40
CA VAL A 378 9.89 14.75 -2.00
C VAL A 378 8.48 14.50 -1.45
N SER A 379 7.49 14.43 -2.35
CA SER A 379 6.13 14.03 -2.02
C SER A 379 6.00 12.51 -2.06
N THR A 380 5.30 11.91 -1.09
CA THR A 380 4.91 10.49 -1.16
C THR A 380 3.46 10.31 -1.61
N PRO A 381 3.06 9.11 -2.05
CA PRO A 381 1.65 8.82 -2.35
C PRO A 381 0.69 9.14 -1.20
N VAL A 382 1.10 8.89 0.05
CA VAL A 382 0.30 9.26 1.23
C VAL A 382 0.25 10.78 1.45
N ASP A 383 1.29 11.54 1.12
CA ASP A 383 1.22 13.01 1.16
C ASP A 383 0.22 13.55 0.14
N VAL A 384 0.22 13.01 -1.08
CA VAL A 384 -0.77 13.36 -2.11
C VAL A 384 -2.17 13.06 -1.59
N MET A 385 -2.41 11.87 -1.04
CA MET A 385 -3.71 11.49 -0.47
C MET A 385 -4.18 12.44 0.65
N LYS A 386 -3.29 12.83 1.56
CA LYS A 386 -3.62 13.75 2.66
C LYS A 386 -3.95 15.17 2.16
N ARG A 387 -3.38 15.58 1.03
CA ARG A 387 -3.63 16.88 0.41
C ARG A 387 -4.91 16.93 -0.42
N THR A 388 -5.34 15.79 -0.94
CA THR A 388 -6.46 15.71 -1.89
C THR A 388 -7.77 15.21 -1.26
N LEU A 389 -7.68 14.41 -0.19
CA LEU A 389 -8.84 13.83 0.48
C LEU A 389 -9.09 14.53 1.83
N ASP A 390 -10.35 14.51 2.27
CA ASP A 390 -10.70 14.97 3.61
C ASP A 390 -10.11 14.05 4.69
N SER A 391 -9.95 14.58 5.91
CA SER A 391 -9.33 13.86 7.02
C SER A 391 -10.03 12.56 7.35
N GLN A 392 -11.36 12.54 7.36
CA GLN A 392 -12.13 11.34 7.62
C GLN A 392 -11.83 10.25 6.58
N THR A 393 -11.76 10.61 5.30
CA THR A 393 -11.46 9.67 4.23
C THR A 393 -10.03 9.13 4.35
N TYR A 394 -8.99 9.98 4.40
CA TYR A 394 -7.62 9.45 4.42
C TYR A 394 -7.28 8.73 5.73
N GLU A 395 -7.82 9.14 6.87
CA GLU A 395 -7.63 8.44 8.15
C GLU A 395 -8.28 7.05 8.11
N SER A 396 -9.43 6.93 7.44
CA SER A 396 -10.10 5.62 7.27
C SER A 396 -9.31 4.67 6.36
N ILE A 397 -8.58 5.20 5.38
CA ILE A 397 -7.73 4.42 4.47
C ILE A 397 -6.44 3.98 5.18
N LEU A 398 -5.78 4.91 5.90
CA LEU A 398 -4.52 4.63 6.60
C LEU A 398 -4.72 3.75 7.84
N ASP A 399 -5.88 3.86 8.48
CA ASP A 399 -6.33 3.04 9.61
C ASP A 399 -5.23 2.74 10.64
N PHE A 400 -4.63 3.81 11.19
CA PHE A 400 -3.52 3.69 12.14
C PHE A 400 -3.86 2.81 13.35
N GLU A 401 -5.11 2.84 13.83
CA GLU A 401 -5.56 1.95 14.91
C GLU A 401 -5.54 0.48 14.44
N GLY A 402 -6.07 0.19 13.24
CA GLY A 402 -6.10 -1.15 12.67
C GLY A 402 -4.71 -1.76 12.45
N ARG A 403 -3.69 -0.91 12.28
CA ARG A 403 -2.27 -1.29 12.11
C ARG A 403 -1.53 -1.60 13.41
N SER A 404 -2.16 -1.36 14.56
CA SER A 404 -1.56 -1.56 15.88
C SER A 404 -1.90 -2.94 16.44
N HIS A 405 -0.99 -3.54 17.22
CA HIS A 405 -1.30 -4.82 17.86
C HIS A 405 -2.37 -4.70 18.93
N ARG A 406 -3.19 -5.75 19.03
CA ARG A 406 -3.87 -6.00 20.30
C ARG A 406 -2.88 -6.59 21.30
N SER A 407 -2.92 -6.10 22.53
CA SER A 407 -2.11 -6.65 23.61
C SER A 407 -2.67 -8.01 24.04
N LEU A 408 -1.79 -9.02 24.05
CA LEU A 408 -2.03 -10.32 24.67
C LEU A 408 -1.61 -10.35 26.14
N THR A 409 -0.94 -9.29 26.60
CA THR A 409 -0.41 -9.17 27.95
C THR A 409 -1.51 -8.77 28.90
N ARG A 410 -1.62 -9.48 30.03
CA ARG A 410 -2.52 -9.11 31.11
C ARG A 410 -2.12 -7.75 31.70
N PRO A 411 -3.07 -6.84 32.00
CA PRO A 411 -2.75 -5.65 32.77
C PRO A 411 -2.07 -6.04 34.09
N ASN A 412 -0.92 -5.44 34.40
CA ASN A 412 -0.08 -5.79 35.55
C ASN A 412 0.44 -7.24 35.54
N PHE A 413 0.79 -7.78 34.36
CA PHE A 413 1.42 -9.09 34.25
C PHE A 413 2.65 -9.21 35.17
N VAL A 414 2.87 -10.42 35.68
CA VAL A 414 3.85 -10.70 36.73
C VAL A 414 5.11 -11.34 36.15
N VAL A 415 4.94 -12.21 35.15
CA VAL A 415 6.01 -13.08 34.66
C VAL A 415 6.35 -12.78 33.21
N ASP A 416 5.44 -13.12 32.30
CA ASP A 416 5.58 -12.97 30.85
C ASP A 416 4.19 -13.07 30.20
N THR A 417 4.11 -12.95 28.87
CA THR A 417 2.85 -13.03 28.12
C THR A 417 2.54 -14.44 27.64
N ALA A 418 3.46 -15.08 26.94
CA ALA A 418 3.24 -16.37 26.28
C ALA A 418 3.44 -17.56 27.22
N THR A 419 2.79 -18.70 26.95
CA THR A 419 2.95 -19.90 27.78
C THR A 419 4.38 -20.42 27.82
N CYS A 420 5.13 -20.35 26.71
CA CYS A 420 6.55 -20.66 26.66
C CYS A 420 7.37 -19.71 27.55
N GLY A 421 7.23 -18.40 27.36
CA GLY A 421 7.94 -17.39 28.14
C GLY A 421 7.68 -17.51 29.65
N VAL A 422 6.43 -17.72 30.06
CA VAL A 422 6.10 -17.93 31.47
C VAL A 422 6.73 -19.22 31.99
N THR A 423 6.50 -20.35 31.33
CA THR A 423 7.00 -21.65 31.83
C THR A 423 8.53 -21.74 31.85
N ASP A 424 9.22 -21.07 30.92
CA ASP A 424 10.68 -20.95 30.93
C ASP A 424 11.19 -20.16 32.13
N ARG A 425 10.50 -19.10 32.55
CA ARG A 425 10.83 -18.33 33.76
C ARG A 425 10.48 -19.08 35.05
N LEU A 426 9.47 -19.95 35.03
CA LEU A 426 9.12 -20.78 36.18
C LEU A 426 10.05 -21.99 36.36
N LYS A 427 10.59 -22.55 35.27
CA LYS A 427 11.52 -23.69 35.30
C LYS A 427 12.64 -23.58 36.36
N PRO A 428 13.46 -22.51 36.41
CA PRO A 428 14.55 -22.41 37.37
C PRO A 428 14.08 -22.36 38.83
N ILE A 429 12.84 -21.92 39.09
CA ILE A 429 12.25 -21.90 40.44
C ILE A 429 12.02 -23.33 40.93
N PHE A 430 11.42 -24.17 40.09
CA PHE A 430 11.19 -25.58 40.41
C PHE A 430 12.49 -26.38 40.46
N GLU A 431 13.45 -26.06 39.59
CA GLU A 431 14.78 -26.69 39.60
C GLU A 431 15.55 -26.40 40.90
N ALA A 432 15.46 -25.17 41.41
CA ALA A 432 16.03 -24.79 42.71
C ALA A 432 15.21 -25.29 43.91
N GLY A 433 14.01 -25.85 43.68
CA GLY A 433 13.09 -26.26 44.74
C GLY A 433 12.58 -25.07 45.58
N GLU A 434 12.35 -23.92 44.95
CA GLU A 434 11.88 -22.67 45.56
C GLU A 434 10.37 -22.42 45.36
N GLU A 435 9.63 -23.37 44.81
CA GLU A 435 8.24 -23.21 44.38
C GLU A 435 7.27 -22.82 45.50
N VAL A 436 7.53 -23.25 46.74
CA VAL A 436 6.74 -22.84 47.91
C VAL A 436 7.04 -21.38 48.29
N LYS A 437 8.31 -20.97 48.25
CA LYS A 437 8.75 -19.62 48.60
C LYS A 437 8.28 -18.59 47.56
N LYS A 438 8.25 -18.98 46.29
CA LYS A 438 7.87 -18.12 45.15
C LYS A 438 6.44 -18.37 44.66
N LYS A 439 5.56 -18.88 45.53
CA LYS A 439 4.18 -19.24 45.20
C LYS A 439 3.38 -18.12 44.51
N GLU A 440 3.42 -16.90 45.03
CA GLU A 440 2.67 -15.77 44.44
C GLU A 440 3.18 -15.38 43.05
N TYR A 441 4.49 -15.50 42.81
CA TYR A 441 5.08 -15.27 41.49
C TYR A 441 4.63 -16.34 40.48
N ILE A 442 4.63 -17.61 40.90
CA ILE A 442 4.12 -18.73 40.07
C ILE A 442 2.64 -18.54 39.76
N LYS A 443 1.83 -18.19 40.77
CA LYS A 443 0.40 -17.90 40.60
C LYS A 443 0.18 -16.76 39.61
N GLY A 444 0.94 -15.67 39.73
CA GLY A 444 0.92 -14.57 38.77
C GLY A 444 1.19 -15.04 37.33
N GLY A 445 2.18 -15.90 37.13
CA GLY A 445 2.47 -16.48 35.81
C GLY A 445 1.36 -17.37 35.28
N ILE A 446 0.72 -18.18 36.13
CA ILE A 446 -0.44 -19.00 35.75
C ILE A 446 -1.61 -18.12 35.28
N GLU A 447 -1.90 -17.04 36.01
CA GLU A 447 -2.93 -16.06 35.62
C GLU A 447 -2.58 -15.36 34.29
N ASP A 448 -1.30 -15.04 34.07
CA ASP A 448 -0.83 -14.45 32.81
C ASP A 448 -1.05 -15.42 31.62
N MET A 449 -0.73 -16.71 31.78
CA MET A 449 -0.97 -17.75 30.76
C MET A 449 -2.45 -17.97 30.46
N LEU A 450 -3.30 -18.01 31.49
CA LEU A 450 -4.75 -18.16 31.31
C LEU A 450 -5.33 -16.97 30.54
N TYR A 451 -4.90 -15.75 30.88
CA TYR A 451 -5.32 -14.55 30.17
C TYR A 451 -4.89 -14.59 28.70
N PHE A 452 -3.64 -14.93 28.43
CA PHE A 452 -3.09 -15.10 27.09
C PHE A 452 -3.92 -16.07 26.24
N LEU A 453 -4.15 -17.29 26.73
CA LEU A 453 -4.92 -18.32 26.02
C LEU A 453 -6.36 -17.89 25.76
N ALA A 454 -6.99 -17.20 26.71
CA ALA A 454 -8.33 -16.67 26.53
C ALA A 454 -8.38 -15.61 25.42
N LYS A 455 -7.35 -14.76 25.28
CA LYS A 455 -7.26 -13.76 24.21
C LYS A 455 -7.01 -14.38 22.85
N GLU A 456 -6.06 -15.30 22.75
CA GLU A 456 -5.75 -16.05 21.53
C GLU A 456 -6.97 -16.86 21.05
N ARG A 457 -7.64 -17.58 21.95
CA ARG A 457 -8.86 -18.31 21.60
C ARG A 457 -9.97 -17.38 21.12
N LYS A 458 -10.16 -16.24 21.80
CA LYS A 458 -11.13 -15.24 21.35
C LYS A 458 -10.80 -14.75 19.94
N ARG A 459 -9.53 -14.54 19.63
CA ARG A 459 -9.08 -14.16 18.28
C ARG A 459 -9.44 -15.22 17.24
N ALA A 460 -9.24 -16.50 17.54
CA ALA A 460 -9.63 -17.60 16.65
C ALA A 460 -11.14 -17.66 16.40
N LEU A 461 -11.96 -17.36 17.43
CA LEU A 461 -13.42 -17.29 17.31
C LEU A 461 -13.87 -16.10 16.45
N GLU A 462 -13.20 -14.94 16.52
CA GLU A 462 -13.49 -13.80 15.63
C GLU A 462 -13.33 -14.18 14.15
N TYR A 463 -12.37 -15.03 13.82
CA TYR A 463 -12.19 -15.58 12.47
C TYR A 463 -13.31 -16.55 12.07
N GLN A 464 -13.79 -17.39 13.00
CA GLN A 464 -14.94 -18.26 12.76
C GLN A 464 -16.21 -17.45 12.50
N ASP A 465 -16.48 -16.45 13.32
CA ASP A 465 -17.64 -15.56 13.16
C ASP A 465 -17.59 -14.88 11.79
N PHE A 466 -16.43 -14.32 11.42
CA PHE A 466 -16.19 -13.76 10.09
C PHE A 466 -16.47 -14.77 8.97
N ALA A 467 -15.94 -16.00 9.07
CA ALA A 467 -16.11 -17.01 8.03
C ALA A 467 -17.58 -17.41 7.84
N ASN A 468 -18.33 -17.56 8.92
CA ASN A 468 -19.75 -17.86 8.89
C ASN A 468 -20.55 -16.73 8.22
N GLU A 469 -20.35 -15.47 8.67
CA GLU A 469 -20.98 -14.29 8.05
C GLU A 469 -20.63 -14.15 6.57
N MET A 470 -19.38 -14.46 6.20
CA MET A 470 -18.92 -14.40 4.81
C MET A 470 -19.56 -15.50 3.96
N ILE A 471 -19.70 -16.72 4.47
CA ILE A 471 -20.40 -17.81 3.76
C ILE A 471 -21.87 -17.46 3.51
N GLU A 472 -22.54 -16.86 4.48
CA GLU A 472 -23.91 -16.37 4.32
C GLU A 472 -24.00 -15.31 3.22
N PHE A 473 -23.12 -14.30 3.27
CA PHE A 473 -23.02 -13.26 2.26
C PHE A 473 -22.77 -13.84 0.86
N LEU A 474 -21.78 -14.73 0.70
CA LEU A 474 -21.45 -15.34 -0.58
C LEU A 474 -22.60 -16.22 -1.12
N THR A 475 -23.33 -16.89 -0.23
CA THR A 475 -24.50 -17.71 -0.61
C THR A 475 -25.65 -16.82 -1.07
N LEU A 476 -25.90 -15.70 -0.40
CA LEU A 476 -26.86 -14.69 -0.82
C LEU A 476 -26.50 -14.11 -2.20
N MET A 477 -25.25 -13.66 -2.37
CA MET A 477 -24.79 -13.09 -3.63
C MET A 477 -24.85 -14.10 -4.77
N LYS A 478 -24.63 -15.39 -4.50
CA LYS A 478 -24.74 -16.46 -5.51
C LYS A 478 -26.17 -16.62 -6.02
N ARG A 479 -27.16 -16.45 -5.14
CA ARG A 479 -28.58 -16.46 -5.51
C ARG A 479 -28.97 -15.20 -6.29
N GLU A 480 -28.50 -14.02 -5.86
CA GLU A 480 -28.84 -12.74 -6.50
C GLU A 480 -28.11 -12.49 -7.82
N LYS A 481 -26.88 -13.02 -7.95
CA LYS A 481 -26.00 -12.84 -9.11
C LYS A 481 -25.49 -14.20 -9.62
N PRO A 482 -26.36 -15.06 -10.20
CA PRO A 482 -25.96 -16.39 -10.67
C PRO A 482 -24.81 -16.38 -11.69
N LYS A 483 -24.68 -15.30 -12.48
CA LYS A 483 -23.58 -15.12 -13.44
C LYS A 483 -22.21 -15.05 -12.76
N SER A 484 -22.14 -14.59 -11.52
CA SER A 484 -20.91 -14.50 -10.72
C SER A 484 -20.55 -15.81 -10.01
N LYS A 485 -21.26 -16.91 -10.27
CA LYS A 485 -21.10 -18.20 -9.58
C LYS A 485 -19.64 -18.69 -9.52
N PRO A 486 -18.84 -18.72 -10.60
CA PRO A 486 -17.46 -19.23 -10.53
C PRO A 486 -16.59 -18.44 -9.56
N PHE A 487 -16.71 -17.11 -9.58
CA PHE A 487 -16.01 -16.23 -8.64
C PHE A 487 -16.46 -16.49 -7.20
N LEU A 488 -17.78 -16.52 -6.96
CA LEU A 488 -18.35 -16.71 -5.63
C LEU A 488 -18.04 -18.09 -5.03
N ASP A 489 -18.02 -19.14 -5.86
CA ASP A 489 -17.67 -20.49 -5.42
C ASP A 489 -16.19 -20.55 -4.99
N LYS A 490 -15.28 -19.94 -5.77
CA LYS A 490 -13.88 -19.82 -5.37
C LYS A 490 -13.71 -19.07 -4.05
N MET A 491 -14.37 -17.93 -3.87
CA MET A 491 -14.31 -17.17 -2.61
C MET A 491 -14.87 -17.96 -1.42
N LYS A 492 -15.94 -18.72 -1.66
CA LYS A 492 -16.58 -19.55 -0.63
C LYS A 492 -15.69 -20.71 -0.22
N ASP A 493 -14.97 -21.32 -1.16
CA ASP A 493 -14.06 -22.41 -0.86
C ASP A 493 -12.87 -21.94 -0.03
N ILE A 494 -12.26 -20.79 -0.36
CA ILE A 494 -11.23 -20.17 0.51
C ILE A 494 -11.80 -19.85 1.89
N THR A 495 -13.03 -19.33 1.98
CA THR A 495 -13.66 -19.02 3.27
C THR A 495 -13.86 -20.27 4.13
N LYS A 496 -14.20 -21.43 3.53
CA LYS A 496 -14.33 -22.70 4.25
C LYS A 496 -12.99 -23.22 4.79
N GLU A 497 -11.86 -22.85 4.19
CA GLU A 497 -10.54 -23.20 4.73
C GLU A 497 -10.37 -22.65 6.17
N ILE A 498 -10.97 -21.50 6.50
CA ILE A 498 -10.97 -20.92 7.86
C ILE A 498 -11.68 -21.85 8.85
N ILE A 499 -12.86 -22.36 8.48
CA ILE A 499 -13.64 -23.30 9.31
C ILE A 499 -12.88 -24.62 9.46
N ALA A 500 -12.35 -25.14 8.36
CA ALA A 500 -11.60 -26.40 8.35
C ALA A 500 -10.34 -26.32 9.23
N ALA A 501 -9.60 -25.21 9.17
CA ALA A 501 -8.40 -25.00 9.99
C ALA A 501 -8.73 -24.99 11.48
N TYR A 502 -9.82 -24.33 11.88
CA TYR A 502 -10.26 -24.32 13.28
C TYR A 502 -10.69 -25.71 13.76
N GLU A 503 -11.53 -26.42 12.99
CA GLU A 503 -11.97 -27.76 13.38
C GLU A 503 -10.82 -28.77 13.44
N TYR A 504 -9.81 -28.63 12.56
CA TYR A 504 -8.60 -29.45 12.61
C TYR A 504 -7.80 -29.25 13.91
N GLU A 505 -7.65 -28.01 14.38
CA GLU A 505 -6.86 -27.70 15.58
C GLU A 505 -7.67 -27.75 16.88
N LYS A 506 -8.99 -27.93 16.81
CA LYS A 506 -9.93 -27.85 17.95
C LYS A 506 -9.53 -28.74 19.13
N GLU A 507 -9.08 -29.96 18.83
CA GLU A 507 -8.63 -30.91 19.85
C GLU A 507 -7.23 -30.58 20.39
N ASN A 508 -6.40 -29.88 19.62
CA ASN A 508 -5.03 -29.49 20.01
C ASN A 508 -5.02 -28.22 20.87
N ILE A 509 -5.86 -27.23 20.54
CA ILE A 509 -5.98 -25.99 21.32
C ILE A 509 -6.67 -26.19 22.68
N LYS A 510 -7.27 -27.37 22.90
CA LYS A 510 -8.04 -27.75 24.11
C LYS A 510 -9.12 -26.71 24.44
N ASP A 511 -9.72 -26.76 25.63
CA ASP A 511 -10.66 -25.75 26.11
C ASP A 511 -10.13 -25.02 27.35
N LEU A 512 -10.81 -23.94 27.75
CA LEU A 512 -10.39 -23.17 28.93
C LEU A 512 -10.53 -23.97 30.22
N LYS A 513 -11.42 -25.00 30.26
CA LYS A 513 -11.53 -25.90 31.43
C LYS A 513 -10.28 -26.75 31.59
N TYR A 514 -9.70 -27.20 30.48
CA TYR A 514 -8.41 -27.89 30.48
C TYR A 514 -7.28 -26.97 30.94
N ALA A 515 -7.25 -25.72 30.47
CA ALA A 515 -6.29 -24.73 30.96
C ALA A 515 -6.44 -24.47 32.47
N GLU A 516 -7.67 -24.35 32.99
CA GLU A 516 -7.95 -24.23 34.43
C GLU A 516 -7.51 -25.47 35.22
N LYS A 517 -7.62 -26.67 34.64
CA LYS A 517 -7.09 -27.90 35.23
C LYS A 517 -5.57 -27.82 35.36
N LEU A 518 -4.85 -27.45 34.29
CA LEU A 518 -3.40 -27.29 34.33
C LEU A 518 -2.98 -26.21 35.35
N ALA A 519 -3.75 -25.14 35.47
CA ALA A 519 -3.52 -24.09 36.47
C ALA A 519 -3.57 -24.65 37.89
N LYS A 520 -4.65 -25.37 38.23
CA LYS A 520 -4.81 -26.01 39.55
C LYS A 520 -3.70 -27.03 39.82
N GLU A 521 -3.34 -27.85 38.84
CA GLU A 521 -2.25 -28.83 38.98
C GLU A 521 -0.90 -28.15 39.22
N THR A 522 -0.63 -27.04 38.53
CA THR A 522 0.60 -26.25 38.73
C THR A 522 0.62 -25.59 40.12
N GLU A 523 -0.51 -25.03 40.57
CA GLU A 523 -0.63 -24.44 41.91
C GLU A 523 -0.43 -25.48 43.03
N VAL A 524 -0.90 -26.71 42.86
CA VAL A 524 -0.72 -27.79 43.85
C VAL A 524 0.76 -28.06 44.12
N LEU A 525 1.64 -27.95 43.11
CA LEU A 525 3.08 -28.13 43.30
C LEU A 525 3.70 -27.08 44.24
N THR A 526 3.08 -25.90 44.36
CA THR A 526 3.55 -24.80 45.23
C THR A 526 3.13 -24.96 46.70
N GLN A 527 2.23 -25.91 47.02
CA GLN A 527 1.69 -26.06 48.38
C GLN A 527 2.70 -26.67 49.35
N ARG A 528 3.54 -27.59 48.85
CA ARG A 528 4.61 -28.22 49.63
C ARG A 528 5.75 -28.65 48.71
N LYS A 529 6.98 -28.51 49.20
CA LYS A 529 8.17 -28.97 48.49
C LYS A 529 8.20 -30.50 48.48
N ARG A 530 8.38 -31.10 47.31
CA ARG A 530 8.58 -32.55 47.14
C ARG A 530 9.71 -32.82 46.14
N PRO A 531 10.44 -33.94 46.28
CA PRO A 531 11.52 -34.29 45.35
C PRO A 531 11.08 -34.42 43.88
N ASP A 532 9.82 -34.74 43.62
CA ASP A 532 9.25 -34.97 42.30
C ASP A 532 8.61 -33.72 41.65
N ASN A 533 8.53 -32.59 42.36
CA ASN A 533 7.85 -31.38 41.88
C ASN A 533 8.43 -30.85 40.57
N PHE A 534 9.77 -30.87 40.39
CA PHE A 534 10.39 -30.42 39.14
C PHE A 534 10.00 -31.30 37.95
N ALA A 535 10.03 -32.61 38.11
CA ALA A 535 9.62 -33.54 37.07
C ALA A 535 8.13 -33.40 36.72
N ALA A 536 7.27 -33.19 37.73
CA ALA A 536 5.85 -32.90 37.53
C ALA A 536 5.64 -31.57 36.79
N PHE A 537 6.35 -30.51 37.17
CA PHE A 537 6.30 -29.23 36.47
C PHE A 537 6.75 -29.35 35.02
N MET A 538 7.80 -30.11 34.71
CA MET A 538 8.25 -30.30 33.32
C MET A 538 7.19 -30.98 32.43
N LYS A 539 6.36 -31.87 32.99
CA LYS A 539 5.20 -32.42 32.27
C LYS A 539 4.14 -31.36 32.01
N LEU A 540 3.77 -30.59 33.04
CA LEU A 540 2.80 -29.50 32.92
C LEU A 540 3.27 -28.41 31.94
N LYS A 541 4.58 -28.10 31.94
CA LYS A 541 5.20 -27.22 30.96
C LYS A 541 4.96 -27.71 29.53
N GLY A 542 5.13 -29.02 29.28
CA GLY A 542 4.83 -29.62 27.98
C GLY A 542 3.38 -29.38 27.55
N GLU A 543 2.42 -29.60 28.45
CA GLU A 543 0.99 -29.36 28.18
C GLU A 543 0.67 -27.87 27.93
N TRP A 544 1.20 -26.97 28.75
CA TRP A 544 1.02 -25.51 28.58
C TRP A 544 1.58 -25.00 27.25
N THR A 545 2.79 -25.44 26.91
CA THR A 545 3.47 -25.02 25.67
C THR A 545 2.83 -25.65 24.44
N GLY A 546 2.37 -26.91 24.52
CA GLY A 546 1.63 -27.55 23.44
C GLY A 546 0.32 -26.83 23.13
N MET A 547 -0.46 -26.50 24.16
CA MET A 547 -1.71 -25.75 24.00
C MET A 547 -1.48 -24.32 23.48
N GLY A 548 -0.47 -23.61 24.01
CA GLY A 548 -0.12 -22.27 23.54
C GLY A 548 0.35 -22.26 22.10
N GLY A 549 1.29 -23.15 21.74
CA GLY A 549 1.79 -23.25 20.37
C GLY A 549 0.71 -23.63 19.36
N ALA A 550 -0.25 -24.48 19.73
CA ALA A 550 -1.37 -24.84 18.87
C ALA A 550 -2.29 -23.65 18.57
N VAL A 551 -2.60 -22.80 19.57
CA VAL A 551 -3.47 -21.64 19.34
C VAL A 551 -2.77 -20.53 18.55
N ASP A 552 -1.47 -20.31 18.80
CA ASP A 552 -0.65 -19.36 18.04
C ASP A 552 -0.59 -19.75 16.55
N GLU A 553 -0.35 -21.04 16.28
CA GLU A 553 -0.31 -21.57 14.91
C GLU A 553 -1.68 -21.49 14.23
N LEU A 554 -2.75 -21.80 14.96
CA LEU A 554 -4.11 -21.65 14.44
C LEU A 554 -4.39 -20.21 14.03
N ASN A 555 -4.13 -19.22 14.90
CA ASN A 555 -4.40 -17.83 14.58
C ASN A 555 -3.59 -17.32 13.38
N ARG A 556 -2.33 -17.75 13.25
CA ARG A 556 -1.55 -17.46 12.04
C ARG A 556 -2.18 -18.06 10.78
N LYS A 557 -2.60 -19.32 10.80
CA LYS A 557 -3.26 -19.96 9.64
C LYS A 557 -4.55 -19.22 9.27
N LEU A 558 -5.41 -18.93 10.25
CA LEU A 558 -6.67 -18.21 10.03
C LEU A 558 -6.44 -16.81 9.44
N HIS A 559 -5.44 -16.09 9.96
CA HIS A 559 -5.02 -14.80 9.43
C HIS A 559 -4.54 -14.90 7.98
N THR A 560 -3.70 -15.89 7.67
CA THR A 560 -3.16 -16.08 6.31
C THR A 560 -4.24 -16.43 5.31
N ILE A 561 -5.18 -17.32 5.66
CA ILE A 561 -6.33 -17.66 4.81
C ILE A 561 -7.22 -16.43 4.58
N THR A 562 -7.40 -15.58 5.59
CA THR A 562 -8.19 -14.34 5.44
C THR A 562 -7.50 -13.33 4.51
N ARG A 563 -6.17 -13.23 4.56
CA ARG A 563 -5.37 -12.46 3.58
C ARG A 563 -5.47 -13.05 2.17
N LYS A 564 -5.41 -14.38 2.03
CA LYS A 564 -5.65 -15.08 0.76
C LYS A 564 -7.01 -14.74 0.18
N LEU A 565 -8.09 -14.78 0.97
CA LEU A 565 -9.43 -14.38 0.54
C LEU A 565 -9.46 -12.92 0.06
N PHE A 566 -8.82 -12.02 0.80
CA PHE A 566 -8.72 -10.61 0.45
C PHE A 566 -8.00 -10.37 -0.90
N GLN A 567 -6.88 -11.04 -1.13
CA GLN A 567 -6.10 -10.94 -2.37
C GLN A 567 -6.84 -11.58 -3.55
N GLU A 568 -7.32 -12.80 -3.37
CA GLU A 568 -8.02 -13.55 -4.43
C GLU A 568 -9.32 -12.86 -4.86
N ALA A 569 -10.04 -12.19 -3.94
CA ALA A 569 -11.19 -11.38 -4.29
C ALA A 569 -10.82 -10.26 -5.28
N GLY A 570 -9.69 -9.59 -5.06
CA GLY A 570 -9.19 -8.53 -5.93
C GLY A 570 -8.65 -9.03 -7.27
N TYR A 571 -7.81 -10.06 -7.27
CA TYR A 571 -7.21 -10.58 -8.49
C TYR A 571 -8.20 -11.31 -9.41
N ASN A 572 -9.25 -11.94 -8.85
CA ASN A 572 -10.20 -12.73 -9.64
C ASN A 572 -11.46 -11.97 -10.05
N CYS A 573 -11.62 -10.69 -9.68
CA CYS A 573 -12.74 -9.88 -10.18
C CYS A 573 -12.49 -9.26 -11.56
N VAL A 574 -11.24 -9.26 -12.03
CA VAL A 574 -10.79 -8.48 -13.20
C VAL A 574 -11.54 -8.72 -14.50
N GLY A 575 -12.10 -9.91 -14.72
CA GLY A 575 -12.74 -10.26 -15.99
C GLY A 575 -14.19 -9.79 -16.11
N ARG A 576 -14.82 -9.28 -15.03
CA ARG A 576 -16.26 -8.98 -15.02
C ARG A 576 -16.59 -7.78 -14.14
N GLN A 577 -17.25 -6.77 -14.70
CA GLN A 577 -17.65 -5.58 -13.95
C GLN A 577 -18.55 -5.91 -12.76
N GLU A 578 -19.47 -6.87 -12.91
CA GLU A 578 -20.44 -7.20 -11.87
C GLU A 578 -19.83 -7.87 -10.63
N THR A 579 -18.62 -8.42 -10.72
CA THR A 579 -17.94 -9.04 -9.57
C THR A 579 -17.12 -8.03 -8.76
N VAL A 580 -16.78 -6.87 -9.32
CA VAL A 580 -15.96 -5.85 -8.61
C VAL A 580 -16.60 -5.40 -7.32
N LYS A 581 -17.89 -5.04 -7.34
CA LYS A 581 -18.60 -4.59 -6.12
C LYS A 581 -18.71 -5.68 -5.06
N ILE A 582 -18.76 -6.95 -5.49
CA ILE A 582 -18.71 -8.09 -4.57
C ILE A 582 -17.30 -8.22 -3.98
N ALA A 583 -16.27 -8.11 -4.81
CA ALA A 583 -14.88 -8.17 -4.37
C ALA A 583 -14.52 -7.04 -3.38
N GLU A 584 -14.95 -5.80 -3.66
CA GLU A 584 -14.81 -4.66 -2.75
C GLU A 584 -15.44 -4.96 -1.38
N GLU A 585 -16.64 -5.55 -1.34
CA GLU A 585 -17.32 -5.91 -0.08
C GLU A 585 -16.62 -7.06 0.65
N ILE A 586 -16.15 -8.09 -0.05
CA ILE A 586 -15.35 -9.18 0.54
C ILE A 586 -14.09 -8.60 1.17
N ARG A 587 -13.38 -7.75 0.43
CA ARG A 587 -12.14 -7.10 0.88
C ARG A 587 -12.37 -6.22 2.10
N ARG A 588 -13.43 -5.41 2.09
CA ARG A 588 -13.82 -4.58 3.24
C ARG A 588 -14.07 -5.40 4.50
N ARG A 589 -14.79 -6.53 4.39
CA ARG A 589 -15.05 -7.42 5.53
C ARG A 589 -13.79 -8.13 6.00
N ALA A 590 -12.93 -8.58 5.08
CA ALA A 590 -11.65 -9.19 5.42
C ALA A 590 -10.73 -8.19 6.16
N ILE A 591 -10.61 -6.94 5.68
CA ILE A 591 -9.88 -5.87 6.39
C ILE A 591 -10.41 -5.72 7.82
N LYS A 592 -11.73 -5.64 8.01
CA LYS A 592 -12.32 -5.52 9.36
C LYS A 592 -11.87 -6.65 10.30
N CYS A 593 -11.75 -7.88 9.78
CA CYS A 593 -11.27 -9.03 10.54
C CYS A 593 -9.76 -8.98 10.79
N LEU A 594 -8.97 -8.55 9.80
CA LEU A 594 -7.51 -8.45 9.85
C LEU A 594 -6.99 -7.30 10.72
N ARG A 595 -7.85 -6.31 11.04
CA ARG A 595 -7.50 -5.20 11.93
C ARG A 595 -7.03 -5.70 13.29
N ARG A 596 -6.06 -4.97 13.82
CA ARG A 596 -5.45 -5.17 15.14
C ARG A 596 -4.96 -6.60 15.33
N PRO A 597 -3.99 -7.09 14.55
CA PRO A 597 -3.46 -8.43 14.72
C PRO A 597 -2.84 -8.64 16.12
N VAL A 598 -2.75 -9.89 16.55
CA VAL A 598 -1.88 -10.32 17.66
C VAL A 598 -0.44 -10.43 17.17
N SER A 599 0.54 -10.48 18.06
CA SER A 599 1.98 -10.49 17.73
C SER A 599 2.44 -11.66 16.84
N TYR A 600 1.62 -12.70 16.70
CA TYR A 600 1.93 -13.91 15.93
C TYR A 600 1.34 -13.91 14.51
N GLU A 601 0.41 -12.99 14.27
CA GLU A 601 -0.13 -12.67 12.94
C GLU A 601 0.83 -11.69 12.23
N ILE A 602 0.78 -11.61 10.90
CA ILE A 602 1.51 -10.54 10.20
C ILE A 602 0.76 -9.21 10.34
N TRP A 603 1.46 -8.08 10.22
CA TRP A 603 0.84 -6.75 10.22
C TRP A 603 1.58 -5.77 9.32
N ALA A 604 0.92 -4.68 8.93
CA ALA A 604 1.42 -3.72 7.93
C ALA A 604 2.69 -2.92 8.30
N ASN A 605 3.23 -3.12 9.50
CA ASN A 605 4.44 -2.45 10.00
C ASN A 605 5.48 -3.47 10.51
N TYR A 606 5.38 -4.74 10.11
CA TYR A 606 6.23 -5.81 10.63
C TYR A 606 7.71 -5.55 10.36
#